data_AF-A0A960B7D3-F1
#
_entry.id   AF-A0A960B7D3-F1
#
_cell.length_a   1.000
_cell.length_b   1.000
_cell.length_c   1.000
_cell.angle_alpha   90.00
_cell.angle_beta   90.00
_cell.angle_gamma   90.00
#
_symmetry.space_group_name_H-M   'P 1'
#
loop_
_entity.id
_entity.type
_entity.pdbx_description
1 polymer ?
#
loop_
_entity_poly.entity_id
_entity_poly.type
_entity_poly.pdbx_seq_one_letter_code
_entity_poly.pdbx_strand_id
1 'polypeptide(L)'
;MLGFRNDSMGYLYDTFRDQLGGLVPVTRALCRLPFGERLLGSSLRSRLRRVARRERGTVRFIEAGMEEAIAAYWGSRDGWEAILPLAEWQPFDDWDAVVPIGHGYDESKPEAELTLADVHGAAEFRGGSCLSEEMATGDWRTPLRFRCAFDHEFDASPRLVMEGGHWCDSCERTSWNYYERAERDPFFAQVWHPLHPADEPAVSYPKEVHELGVRFGPEG
;
A
#
# COMPACT_ATOMS: atom_id res chain seq x y z
N MET A 1 -7.70 3.22 19.85
CA MET A 1 -6.56 3.58 19.00
C MET A 1 -5.67 2.34 18.94
N LEU A 2 -5.64 1.63 17.81
CA LEU A 2 -4.84 0.41 17.66
C LEU A 2 -3.37 0.77 17.83
N GLY A 3 -2.70 0.24 18.85
CA GLY A 3 -1.31 0.52 19.20
C GLY A 3 -0.29 -0.12 18.26
N PHE A 4 -0.55 -0.14 16.95
CA PHE A 4 0.24 -0.88 15.96
C PHE A 4 1.74 -0.50 15.99
N ARG A 5 2.07 0.72 16.41
CA ARG A 5 3.46 1.21 16.52
C ARG A 5 4.20 0.73 17.77
N ASN A 6 3.50 0.23 18.79
CA ASN A 6 4.07 -0.13 20.10
C ASN A 6 3.60 -1.49 20.64
N ASP A 7 2.92 -2.30 19.81
CA ASP A 7 2.43 -3.60 20.23
C ASP A 7 3.61 -4.53 20.49
N SER A 8 3.71 -5.00 21.73
CA SER A 8 4.71 -6.00 22.10
C SER A 8 4.43 -7.32 21.36
N MET A 9 5.49 -8.11 21.13
CA MET A 9 5.37 -9.48 20.62
C MET A 9 4.63 -10.44 21.60
N GLY A 10 4.07 -9.94 22.71
CA GLY A 10 3.35 -10.69 23.73
C GLY A 10 2.22 -11.54 23.15
N TYR A 11 1.38 -10.98 22.27
CA TYR A 11 0.29 -11.71 21.61
C TYR A 11 0.78 -12.95 20.83
N LEU A 12 1.90 -12.80 20.11
CA LEU A 12 2.49 -13.92 19.36
C LEU A 12 2.99 -15.01 20.32
N TYR A 13 3.65 -14.62 21.41
CA TYR A 13 4.13 -15.56 22.41
C TYR A 13 3.01 -16.28 23.16
N ASP A 14 1.91 -15.58 23.45
CA ASP A 14 0.73 -16.15 24.10
C ASP A 14 0.04 -17.15 23.17
N THR A 15 -0.19 -16.77 21.91
CA THR A 15 -0.75 -17.66 20.88
C THR A 15 0.12 -18.91 20.68
N PHE A 16 1.43 -18.74 20.66
CA PHE A 16 2.35 -19.87 20.52
C PHE A 16 2.30 -20.81 21.74
N ARG A 17 2.18 -20.27 22.96
CA ARG A 17 2.01 -21.05 24.18
C ARG A 17 0.70 -21.83 24.17
N ASP A 18 -0.40 -21.20 23.75
CA ASP A 18 -1.71 -21.84 23.67
C ASP A 18 -1.72 -22.99 22.65
N GLN A 19 -1.10 -22.80 21.48
CA GLN A 19 -0.99 -23.85 20.46
C GLN A 19 -0.10 -25.03 20.90
N LEU A 20 0.94 -24.77 21.70
CA LEU A 20 1.77 -25.84 22.27
C LEU A 20 1.06 -26.59 23.40
N GLY A 21 0.15 -25.93 24.14
CA GLY A 21 -0.63 -26.51 25.21
C GLY A 21 0.23 -27.28 26.22
N GLY A 22 -0.06 -28.57 26.41
CA GLY A 22 0.69 -29.44 27.34
C GLY A 22 2.17 -29.68 26.98
N LEU A 23 2.63 -29.30 25.79
CA LEU A 23 4.03 -29.43 25.36
C LEU A 23 4.91 -28.26 25.78
N VAL A 24 4.34 -27.20 26.37
CA VAL A 24 5.10 -26.02 26.86
C VAL A 24 6.21 -26.40 27.87
N PRO A 25 5.98 -27.24 28.88
CA PRO A 25 7.04 -27.63 29.83
C PRO A 25 8.16 -28.44 29.16
N VAL A 26 7.80 -29.30 28.20
CA VAL A 26 8.75 -30.16 27.47
C VAL A 26 9.64 -29.32 26.54
N THR A 27 9.05 -28.39 25.80
CA THR A 27 9.80 -27.47 24.92
C THR A 27 10.73 -26.56 25.72
N ARG A 28 10.28 -26.05 26.88
CA ARG A 28 11.15 -25.29 27.81
C ARG A 28 12.32 -26.13 28.34
N ALA A 29 12.08 -27.38 28.71
CA ALA A 29 13.14 -28.29 29.17
C ALA A 29 14.14 -28.60 28.04
N LEU A 30 13.65 -28.82 26.83
CA LEU A 30 14.47 -29.04 25.64
C LEU A 30 15.37 -27.84 25.33
N CYS A 31 14.84 -26.61 25.37
CA CYS A 31 15.64 -25.40 25.11
C CYS A 31 16.75 -25.17 26.14
N ARG A 32 16.68 -25.75 27.34
CA ARG A 32 17.75 -25.66 28.35
C ARG A 32 18.93 -26.58 28.06
N LEU A 33 18.80 -27.53 27.15
CA LEU A 33 19.89 -28.42 26.73
C LEU A 33 20.75 -27.72 25.68
N PRO A 34 22.08 -27.99 25.65
CA PRO A 34 22.94 -27.52 24.56
C PRO A 34 22.37 -28.02 23.22
N PHE A 35 22.24 -27.10 22.26
CA PHE A 35 21.63 -27.32 20.93
C PHE A 35 20.11 -27.58 20.89
N GLY A 36 19.41 -27.62 22.03
CA GLY A 36 17.97 -27.84 22.06
C GLY A 36 17.16 -26.76 21.32
N GLU A 37 17.57 -25.49 21.45
CA GLU A 37 17.00 -24.37 20.69
C GLU A 37 17.19 -24.52 19.18
N ARG A 38 18.38 -24.97 18.74
CA ARG A 38 18.66 -25.23 17.31
C ARG A 38 17.77 -26.35 16.78
N LEU A 39 17.53 -27.40 17.56
CA LEU A 39 16.67 -28.51 17.17
C LEU A 39 15.20 -28.10 17.04
N LEU A 40 14.68 -27.36 18.03
CA LEU A 40 13.32 -26.82 17.97
C LEU A 40 13.17 -25.84 16.80
N GLY A 41 14.14 -24.94 16.61
CA GLY A 41 14.18 -23.98 15.51
C GLY A 41 14.24 -24.65 14.15
N SER A 42 14.99 -25.75 14.00
CA SER A 42 15.03 -26.55 12.77
C SER A 42 13.68 -27.19 12.45
N SER A 43 13.01 -27.77 13.45
CA SER A 43 11.68 -28.37 13.30
C SER A 43 10.64 -27.32 12.91
N LEU A 44 10.63 -26.16 13.57
CA LEU A 44 9.74 -25.05 13.23
C LEU A 44 10.00 -24.51 11.81
N ARG A 45 11.27 -24.30 11.45
CA ARG A 45 11.68 -23.88 10.11
C ARG A 45 11.18 -24.85 9.04
N SER A 46 11.27 -26.16 9.28
CA SER A 46 10.77 -27.18 8.36
C SER A 46 9.25 -27.07 8.14
N ARG A 47 8.48 -26.84 9.21
CA ARG A 47 7.02 -26.64 9.13
C ARG A 47 6.66 -25.36 8.36
N LEU A 48 7.32 -24.24 8.67
CA LEU A 48 7.09 -22.97 7.98
C LEU A 48 7.46 -23.07 6.49
N ARG A 49 8.58 -23.72 6.16
CA ARG A 49 8.96 -23.98 4.75
C ARG A 49 7.91 -24.81 4.01
N ARG A 50 7.28 -25.79 4.66
CA ARG A 50 6.19 -26.55 4.04
C ARG A 50 4.98 -25.67 3.70
N VAL A 51 4.64 -24.72 4.56
CA VAL A 51 3.57 -23.73 4.28
C VAL A 51 3.99 -22.80 3.15
N ALA A 52 5.23 -22.29 3.19
CA ALA A 52 5.77 -21.39 2.18
C ALA A 52 5.99 -22.04 0.79
N ARG A 53 5.88 -23.36 0.67
CA ARG A 53 5.90 -24.10 -0.61
C ARG A 53 4.51 -24.43 -1.16
N ARG A 54 3.43 -24.04 -0.46
CA ARG A 54 2.06 -24.20 -0.97
C ARG A 54 1.83 -23.28 -2.18
N GLU A 55 0.67 -23.40 -2.80
CA GLU A 55 0.29 -22.73 -4.05
C GLU A 55 0.64 -21.24 -4.12
N ARG A 56 0.35 -20.47 -3.06
CA ARG A 56 0.65 -19.03 -2.97
C ARG A 56 1.87 -18.71 -2.10
N GLY A 57 2.76 -19.68 -1.94
CA GLY A 57 3.90 -19.57 -1.05
C GLY A 57 5.13 -19.00 -1.75
N THR A 58 5.79 -18.04 -1.12
CA THR A 58 6.97 -17.34 -1.67
C THR A 58 8.15 -18.26 -1.96
N VAL A 59 8.37 -19.32 -1.15
CA VAL A 59 9.42 -20.31 -1.43
C VAL A 59 9.11 -21.10 -2.70
N ARG A 60 7.84 -21.42 -2.97
CA ARG A 60 7.44 -22.06 -4.24
C ARG A 60 7.73 -21.14 -5.42
N PHE A 61 7.43 -19.84 -5.31
CA PHE A 61 7.67 -18.90 -6.41
C PHE A 61 9.13 -18.92 -6.85
N ILE A 62 10.05 -18.89 -5.89
CA ILE A 62 11.48 -18.99 -6.12
C ILE A 62 11.89 -20.35 -6.71
N GLU A 63 11.51 -21.45 -6.04
CA GLU A 63 11.92 -22.82 -6.43
C GLU A 63 11.37 -23.22 -7.81
N ALA A 64 10.21 -22.71 -8.20
CA ALA A 64 9.54 -23.04 -9.47
C ALA A 64 9.78 -22.02 -10.60
N GLY A 65 10.60 -20.99 -10.38
CA GLY A 65 10.90 -20.02 -11.45
C GLY A 65 9.71 -19.14 -11.85
N MET A 66 8.81 -18.81 -10.92
CA MET A 66 7.58 -18.06 -11.21
C MET A 66 7.86 -16.55 -11.27
N GLU A 67 8.50 -16.09 -12.35
CA GLU A 67 9.05 -14.72 -12.46
C GLU A 67 8.03 -13.61 -12.17
N GLU A 68 6.78 -13.71 -12.65
CA GLU A 68 5.74 -12.72 -12.34
C GLU A 68 5.43 -12.62 -10.84
N ALA A 69 5.38 -13.77 -10.14
CA ALA A 69 5.12 -13.82 -8.71
C ALA A 69 6.34 -13.36 -7.91
N ILE A 70 7.56 -13.55 -8.43
CA ILE A 70 8.78 -13.03 -7.82
C ILE A 70 8.81 -11.51 -7.94
N ALA A 71 8.56 -10.99 -9.14
CA ALA A 71 8.52 -9.55 -9.40
C ALA A 71 7.47 -8.84 -8.53
N ALA A 72 6.29 -9.43 -8.33
CA ALA A 72 5.25 -8.86 -7.48
C ALA A 72 5.66 -8.66 -6.01
N TYR A 73 6.64 -9.41 -5.49
CA TYR A 73 7.10 -9.31 -4.09
C TYR A 73 8.43 -8.56 -3.94
N TRP A 74 9.32 -8.65 -4.93
CA TRP A 74 10.70 -8.17 -4.82
C TRP A 74 11.15 -7.29 -6.00
N GLY A 75 10.25 -6.92 -6.90
CA GLY A 75 10.54 -6.19 -8.14
C GLY A 75 11.17 -7.08 -9.22
N SER A 76 12.10 -7.97 -8.84
CA SER A 76 12.72 -8.94 -9.73
C SER A 76 13.36 -10.10 -8.95
N ARG A 77 13.85 -11.11 -9.69
CA ARG A 77 14.72 -12.15 -9.12
C ARG A 77 16.00 -11.57 -8.56
N ASP A 78 16.65 -10.67 -9.29
CA ASP A 78 17.87 -10.00 -8.84
C ASP A 78 17.63 -9.20 -7.54
N GLY A 79 16.46 -8.56 -7.43
CA GLY A 79 16.03 -7.87 -6.21
C GLY A 79 15.89 -8.83 -5.02
N TRP A 80 15.35 -10.03 -5.23
CA TRP A 80 15.30 -11.07 -4.20
C TRP A 80 16.70 -11.57 -3.79
N GLU A 81 17.60 -11.78 -4.76
CA GLU A 81 18.96 -12.25 -4.51
C GLU A 81 19.84 -11.20 -3.81
N ALA A 82 19.53 -9.92 -4.01
CA ALA A 82 20.21 -8.80 -3.36
C ALA A 82 19.81 -8.61 -1.88
N ILE A 83 18.79 -9.32 -1.38
CA ILE A 83 18.35 -9.19 0.03
C ILE A 83 19.47 -9.64 0.96
N LEU A 84 19.91 -8.71 1.82
CA LEU A 84 20.96 -8.96 2.79
C LEU A 84 20.57 -10.09 3.77
N PRO A 85 21.55 -10.91 4.21
CA PRO A 85 21.33 -11.83 5.31
C PRO A 85 20.79 -11.09 6.54
N LEU A 86 19.90 -11.73 7.29
CA LEU A 86 19.30 -11.13 8.49
C LEU A 86 20.34 -10.63 9.52
N ALA A 87 21.52 -11.25 9.56
CA ALA A 87 22.61 -10.83 10.44
C ALA A 87 23.22 -9.46 10.08
N GLU A 88 23.04 -9.01 8.84
CA GLU A 88 23.52 -7.74 8.31
C GLU A 88 22.39 -6.70 8.20
N TRP A 89 21.14 -7.12 8.43
CA TRP A 89 19.98 -6.25 8.35
C TRP A 89 19.98 -5.24 9.51
N GLN A 90 19.87 -3.96 9.16
CA GLN A 90 19.67 -2.89 10.12
C GLN A 90 18.18 -2.55 10.17
N PRO A 91 17.53 -2.66 11.34
CA PRO A 91 16.13 -2.29 11.47
C PRO A 91 15.96 -0.79 11.27
N PHE A 92 14.86 -0.40 10.64
CA PHE A 92 14.40 0.98 10.69
C PHE A 92 14.04 1.35 12.13
N ASP A 93 14.58 2.46 12.62
CA ASP A 93 14.44 2.93 14.00
C ASP A 93 13.71 4.27 14.13
N ASP A 94 13.54 5.00 13.03
CA ASP A 94 12.90 6.31 12.99
C ASP A 94 11.39 6.25 12.70
N TRP A 95 10.66 5.44 13.47
CA TRP A 95 9.21 5.21 13.28
C TRP A 95 8.33 6.46 13.51
N ASP A 96 8.88 7.48 14.16
CA ASP A 96 8.20 8.74 14.46
C ASP A 96 8.52 9.84 13.43
N ALA A 97 9.43 9.61 12.48
CA ALA A 97 9.67 10.54 11.38
C ALA A 97 8.38 10.77 10.57
N VAL A 98 8.03 12.05 10.43
CA VAL A 98 6.93 12.50 9.59
C VAL A 98 7.52 13.18 8.37
N VAL A 99 7.24 12.65 7.18
CA VAL A 99 7.59 13.25 5.90
C VAL A 99 6.30 13.82 5.30
N PRO A 100 6.08 15.14 5.34
CA PRO A 100 4.89 15.74 4.73
C PRO A 100 4.99 15.62 3.21
N ILE A 101 3.87 15.30 2.57
CA ILE A 101 3.72 15.37 1.11
C ILE A 101 2.99 16.67 0.77
N GLY A 102 3.38 17.33 -0.32
CA GLY A 102 2.64 18.48 -0.82
C GLY A 102 1.34 18.02 -1.48
N HIS A 103 0.25 18.77 -1.31
CA HIS A 103 -1.05 18.44 -1.93
C HIS A 103 -1.43 19.37 -3.11
N GLY A 104 -0.56 20.32 -3.46
CA GLY A 104 -0.78 21.30 -4.52
C GLY A 104 -1.56 22.55 -4.07
N TYR A 105 -1.81 22.70 -2.78
CA TYR A 105 -2.47 23.87 -2.18
C TYR A 105 -1.99 24.08 -0.74
N ASP A 106 -2.38 25.21 -0.13
CA ASP A 106 -2.05 25.53 1.25
C ASP A 106 -3.00 24.83 2.22
N GLU A 107 -2.54 23.72 2.81
CA GLU A 107 -3.27 22.91 3.78
C GLU A 107 -3.43 23.58 5.15
N SER A 108 -2.73 24.70 5.41
CA SER A 108 -2.88 25.44 6.66
C SER A 108 -4.12 26.35 6.68
N LYS A 109 -4.72 26.62 5.51
CA LYS A 109 -5.92 27.44 5.39
C LYS A 109 -7.13 26.75 6.02
N PRO A 110 -7.97 27.48 6.78
CA PRO A 110 -9.26 26.96 7.23
C PRO A 110 -10.16 26.55 6.07
N GLU A 111 -10.99 25.51 6.27
CA GLU A 111 -11.94 25.01 5.25
C GLU A 111 -12.75 26.13 4.61
N ALA A 112 -13.21 27.09 5.43
CA ALA A 112 -14.05 28.23 5.03
C ALA A 112 -13.35 29.27 4.14
N GLU A 113 -12.02 29.25 4.04
CA GLU A 113 -11.23 30.22 3.27
C GLU A 113 -10.72 29.64 1.95
N LEU A 114 -10.93 28.35 1.68
CA LEU A 114 -10.45 27.72 0.46
C LEU A 114 -11.26 28.15 -0.76
N THR A 115 -10.53 28.42 -1.82
CA THR A 115 -11.04 29.04 -3.04
C THR A 115 -10.93 28.09 -4.22
N LEU A 116 -11.57 28.45 -5.33
CA LEU A 116 -11.41 27.73 -6.59
C LEU A 116 -9.94 27.66 -7.04
N ALA A 117 -9.14 28.69 -6.73
CA ALA A 117 -7.72 28.69 -7.05
C ALA A 117 -6.94 27.59 -6.32
N ASP A 118 -7.30 27.28 -5.07
CA ASP A 118 -6.71 26.17 -4.32
C ASP A 118 -7.07 24.81 -4.96
N VAL A 119 -8.31 24.68 -5.45
CA VAL A 119 -8.76 23.49 -6.19
C VAL A 119 -8.01 23.34 -7.52
N HIS A 120 -7.82 24.43 -8.27
CA HIS A 120 -7.01 24.41 -9.49
C HIS A 120 -5.57 23.95 -9.19
N GLY A 121 -4.93 24.51 -8.17
CA GLY A 121 -3.58 24.11 -7.76
C GLY A 121 -3.50 22.63 -7.39
N ALA A 122 -4.46 22.13 -6.62
CA ALA A 122 -4.53 20.71 -6.26
C ALA A 122 -4.71 19.79 -7.49
N ALA A 123 -5.52 20.21 -8.46
CA ALA A 123 -5.78 19.46 -9.69
C ALA A 123 -4.56 19.45 -10.63
N GLU A 124 -3.92 20.60 -10.82
CA GLU A 124 -2.70 20.76 -11.61
C GLU A 124 -1.56 19.92 -11.01
N PHE A 125 -1.43 19.93 -9.69
CA PHE A 125 -0.41 19.13 -8.99
C PHE A 125 -0.67 17.61 -9.07
N ARG A 126 -1.87 17.19 -9.47
CA ARG A 126 -2.20 15.79 -9.81
C ARG A 126 -2.08 15.49 -11.31
N GLY A 127 -1.48 16.40 -12.06
CA GLY A 127 -1.30 16.29 -13.51
C GLY A 127 -2.55 16.56 -14.34
N GLY A 128 -3.63 17.00 -13.71
CA GLY A 128 -4.90 17.28 -14.38
C GLY A 128 -5.30 18.74 -14.29
N SER A 129 -6.60 18.99 -14.37
CA SER A 129 -7.16 20.33 -14.29
C SER A 129 -8.58 20.31 -13.71
N CYS A 130 -8.92 21.29 -12.87
CA CYS A 130 -10.31 21.62 -12.60
C CYS A 130 -10.86 22.42 -13.79
N LEU A 131 -12.00 22.00 -14.33
CA LEU A 131 -12.68 22.60 -15.49
C LEU A 131 -13.80 23.56 -15.08
N SER A 132 -14.21 23.56 -13.82
CA SER A 132 -15.20 24.51 -13.30
C SER A 132 -14.60 25.91 -13.20
N GLU A 133 -15.38 26.92 -13.59
CA GLU A 133 -14.97 28.34 -13.56
C GLU A 133 -15.43 29.06 -12.29
N GLU A 134 -16.34 28.45 -11.52
CA GLU A 134 -16.94 29.05 -10.33
C GLU A 134 -17.04 28.04 -9.18
N MET A 135 -16.79 28.52 -7.95
CA MET A 135 -17.04 27.81 -6.70
C MET A 135 -17.24 28.85 -5.59
N ALA A 136 -18.24 28.65 -4.73
CA ALA A 136 -18.36 29.46 -3.52
C ALA A 136 -17.17 29.20 -2.58
N THR A 137 -16.52 30.24 -2.08
CA THR A 137 -15.41 30.10 -1.11
C THR A 137 -15.88 29.30 0.11
N GLY A 138 -15.12 28.26 0.45
CA GLY A 138 -15.44 27.34 1.53
C GLY A 138 -16.48 26.25 1.20
N ASP A 139 -16.97 26.15 -0.04
CA ASP A 139 -17.84 25.05 -0.44
C ASP A 139 -17.04 23.81 -0.86
N TRP A 140 -17.01 22.85 0.05
CA TRP A 140 -16.28 21.59 -0.11
C TRP A 140 -17.12 20.44 -0.65
N ARG A 141 -18.43 20.65 -0.83
CA ARG A 141 -19.40 19.57 -1.07
C ARG A 141 -19.96 19.59 -2.47
N THR A 142 -20.16 20.77 -3.05
CA THR A 142 -20.70 20.88 -4.39
C THR A 142 -19.71 20.28 -5.40
N PRO A 143 -20.17 19.33 -6.25
CA PRO A 143 -19.30 18.76 -7.26
C PRO A 143 -18.79 19.82 -8.25
N LEU A 144 -17.50 19.74 -8.56
CA LEU A 144 -16.85 20.46 -9.64
C LEU A 144 -16.44 19.45 -10.73
N ARG A 145 -16.23 19.97 -11.93
CA ARG A 145 -15.80 19.18 -13.08
C ARG A 145 -14.29 19.15 -13.14
N PHE A 146 -13.70 17.98 -13.33
CA PHE A 146 -12.25 17.78 -13.43
C PHE A 146 -11.88 17.02 -14.70
N ARG A 147 -10.61 17.12 -15.10
CA ARG A 147 -9.94 16.27 -16.08
C ARG A 147 -8.63 15.74 -15.49
N CYS A 148 -8.39 14.43 -15.53
CA CYS A 148 -7.11 13.87 -15.06
C CYS A 148 -6.02 13.92 -16.14
N ALA A 149 -4.80 13.51 -15.80
CA ALA A 149 -3.65 13.45 -16.72
C ALA A 149 -3.77 12.41 -17.87
N PHE A 150 -4.88 11.68 -17.92
CA PHE A 150 -5.23 10.72 -18.97
C PHE A 150 -6.47 11.18 -19.77
N ASP A 151 -6.81 12.47 -19.68
CA ASP A 151 -7.93 13.11 -20.38
C ASP A 151 -9.33 12.58 -20.02
N HIS A 152 -9.46 11.79 -18.96
CA HIS A 152 -10.78 11.43 -18.42
C HIS A 152 -11.38 12.61 -17.66
N GLU A 153 -12.63 12.92 -17.98
CA GLU A 153 -13.40 13.91 -17.25
C GLU A 153 -14.39 13.28 -16.27
N PHE A 154 -14.50 13.86 -15.08
CA PHE A 154 -15.35 13.35 -14.01
C PHE A 154 -15.82 14.49 -13.10
N ASP A 155 -16.87 14.23 -12.32
CA ASP A 155 -17.38 15.15 -11.31
C ASP A 155 -17.02 14.64 -9.92
N ALA A 156 -16.47 15.53 -9.08
CA ALA A 156 -16.11 15.22 -7.71
C ALA A 156 -16.23 16.47 -6.85
N SER A 157 -16.47 16.32 -5.55
CA SER A 157 -16.39 17.47 -4.65
C SER A 157 -14.93 17.80 -4.31
N PRO A 158 -14.60 19.07 -3.97
CA PRO A 158 -13.26 19.43 -3.47
C PRO A 158 -12.81 18.52 -2.33
N ARG A 159 -13.72 18.13 -1.42
CA ARG A 159 -13.41 17.21 -0.32
C ARG A 159 -12.89 15.86 -0.80
N LEU A 160 -13.53 15.27 -1.80
CA LEU A 160 -13.13 13.97 -2.32
C LEU A 160 -11.74 14.02 -2.97
N VAL A 161 -11.45 15.11 -3.68
CA VAL A 161 -10.19 15.32 -4.41
C VAL A 161 -9.02 15.67 -3.50
N MET A 162 -9.23 16.60 -2.57
CA MET A 162 -8.16 17.23 -1.80
C MET A 162 -7.86 16.46 -0.51
N GLU A 163 -8.89 16.08 0.26
CA GLU A 163 -8.75 15.31 1.51
C GLU A 163 -8.93 13.80 1.31
N GLY A 164 -9.90 13.40 0.48
CA GLY A 164 -10.28 11.99 0.32
C GLY A 164 -9.31 11.16 -0.51
N GLY A 165 -8.40 11.80 -1.25
CA GLY A 165 -7.47 11.13 -2.16
C GLY A 165 -8.13 10.49 -3.39
N HIS A 166 -9.44 10.70 -3.59
CA HIS A 166 -10.15 10.24 -4.77
C HIS A 166 -9.82 11.15 -5.94
N TRP A 167 -9.56 10.58 -7.12
CA TRP A 167 -9.23 11.37 -8.29
C TRP A 167 -10.06 10.92 -9.48
N CYS A 168 -9.51 10.09 -10.36
CA CYS A 168 -10.21 9.63 -11.55
C CYS A 168 -10.73 8.19 -11.37
N ASP A 169 -12.04 8.03 -11.45
CA ASP A 169 -12.72 6.73 -11.39
C ASP A 169 -12.36 5.83 -12.59
N SER A 170 -12.22 6.40 -13.79
CA SER A 170 -11.80 5.65 -14.99
C SER A 170 -10.40 5.07 -14.84
N CYS A 171 -9.44 5.87 -14.33
CA CYS A 171 -8.09 5.38 -14.04
C CYS A 171 -8.11 4.28 -12.99
N GLU A 172 -8.87 4.48 -11.90
CA GLU A 172 -8.98 3.47 -10.84
C GLU A 172 -9.74 2.22 -11.28
N ARG A 173 -10.62 2.31 -12.28
CA ARG A 173 -11.40 1.15 -12.75
C ARG A 173 -10.63 0.28 -13.73
N THR A 174 -9.80 0.89 -14.59
CA THR A 174 -9.22 0.20 -15.76
C THR A 174 -8.04 -0.69 -15.41
N SER A 175 -7.09 -0.20 -14.60
CA SER A 175 -5.86 -0.94 -14.29
C SER A 175 -5.17 -0.44 -13.02
N TRP A 176 -4.13 -1.18 -12.59
CA TRP A 176 -3.04 -0.65 -11.77
C TRP A 176 -1.90 -0.25 -12.71
N ASN A 177 -1.88 1.00 -13.17
CA ASN A 177 -0.85 1.58 -14.04
C ASN A 177 0.03 2.61 -13.30
N TYR A 178 0.47 2.28 -12.08
CA TYR A 178 1.13 3.24 -11.19
C TYR A 178 2.40 3.87 -11.76
N TYR A 179 3.16 3.15 -12.60
CA TYR A 179 4.31 3.72 -13.33
C TYR A 179 3.90 4.92 -14.18
N GLU A 180 2.97 4.72 -15.10
CA GLU A 180 2.52 5.78 -16.00
C GLU A 180 1.84 6.92 -15.24
N ARG A 181 1.16 6.60 -14.14
CA ARG A 181 0.57 7.60 -13.26
C ARG A 181 1.64 8.45 -12.58
N ALA A 182 2.68 7.85 -12.01
CA ALA A 182 3.76 8.59 -11.34
C ALA A 182 4.47 9.56 -12.28
N GLU A 183 4.62 9.22 -13.56
CA GLU A 183 5.20 10.11 -14.58
C GLU A 183 4.34 11.36 -14.88
N ARG A 184 3.05 11.32 -14.56
CA ARG A 184 2.10 12.38 -14.93
C ARG A 184 1.45 13.09 -13.76
N ASP A 185 1.38 12.46 -12.60
CA ASP A 185 0.72 12.91 -11.38
C ASP A 185 1.80 13.25 -10.32
N PRO A 186 2.30 14.51 -10.27
CA PRO A 186 3.33 14.92 -9.31
C PRO A 186 2.97 14.63 -7.85
N PHE A 187 1.68 14.71 -7.52
CA PHE A 187 1.18 14.36 -6.20
C PHE A 187 1.50 12.89 -5.87
N PHE A 188 1.13 11.97 -6.75
CA PHE A 188 1.41 10.53 -6.60
C PHE A 188 2.91 10.19 -6.70
N ALA A 189 3.65 10.92 -7.54
CA ALA A 189 5.09 10.75 -7.74
C ALA A 189 5.89 10.86 -6.43
N GLN A 190 5.45 11.71 -5.50
CA GLN A 190 6.09 11.90 -4.18
C GLN A 190 6.15 10.63 -3.34
N VAL A 191 5.18 9.72 -3.48
CA VAL A 191 5.15 8.45 -2.74
C VAL A 191 5.67 7.29 -3.57
N TRP A 192 5.64 7.41 -4.90
CA TRP A 192 6.10 6.36 -5.81
C TRP A 192 7.62 6.31 -5.92
N HIS A 193 8.26 7.41 -6.32
CA HIS A 193 9.70 7.42 -6.63
C HIS A 193 10.64 7.11 -5.44
N PRO A 194 10.29 7.38 -4.18
CA PRO A 194 11.12 6.92 -3.05
C PRO A 194 11.13 5.40 -2.87
N LEU A 195 10.12 4.70 -3.41
CA LEU A 195 9.94 3.26 -3.24
C LEU A 195 10.33 2.45 -4.49
N HIS A 196 10.41 3.11 -5.65
CA HIS A 196 10.59 2.49 -6.96
C HIS A 196 11.77 3.14 -7.71
N PRO A 197 12.80 2.37 -8.11
CA PRO A 197 13.94 2.93 -8.84
C PRO A 197 13.54 3.36 -10.26
N ALA A 198 14.24 4.35 -10.81
CA ALA A 198 13.89 4.98 -12.08
C ALA A 198 14.02 4.04 -13.30
N ASP A 199 14.80 2.96 -13.18
CA ASP A 199 14.99 1.94 -14.22
C ASP A 199 14.07 0.73 -14.05
N GLU A 200 13.15 0.75 -13.08
CA GLU A 200 12.16 -0.31 -12.90
C GLU A 200 11.23 -0.39 -14.13
N PRO A 201 11.02 -1.58 -14.72
CA PRO A 201 10.22 -1.73 -15.93
C PRO A 201 8.76 -1.35 -15.66
N ALA A 202 8.17 -0.55 -16.54
CA ALA A 202 6.77 -0.18 -16.43
C ALA A 202 5.85 -1.40 -16.60
N VAL A 203 5.06 -1.70 -15.57
CA VAL A 203 4.05 -2.76 -15.58
C VAL A 203 2.67 -2.18 -15.32
N SER A 204 1.67 -2.65 -16.08
CA SER A 204 0.27 -2.32 -15.86
C SER A 204 -0.54 -3.60 -15.69
N TYR A 205 -1.31 -3.68 -14.62
CA TYR A 205 -2.18 -4.82 -14.35
C TYR A 205 -3.63 -4.45 -14.69
N PRO A 206 -4.24 -4.99 -15.76
CA PRO A 206 -5.63 -4.71 -16.08
C PRO A 206 -6.56 -5.23 -14.98
N LYS A 207 -7.60 -4.47 -14.68
CA LYS A 207 -8.63 -4.86 -13.71
C LYS A 207 -9.81 -5.47 -14.45
N GLU A 208 -10.19 -6.68 -14.07
CA GLU A 208 -11.49 -7.24 -14.44
C GLU A 208 -12.52 -6.84 -13.39
N VAL A 209 -13.33 -5.84 -13.71
CA VAL A 209 -14.39 -5.39 -12.82
C VAL A 209 -15.69 -6.11 -13.15
N HIS A 210 -16.10 -7.00 -12.25
CA HIS A 210 -17.44 -7.56 -12.29
C HIS A 210 -18.39 -6.58 -11.60
N GLU A 211 -19.21 -5.88 -12.39
CA GLU A 211 -20.35 -5.15 -11.85
C GLU A 211 -21.26 -6.16 -11.14
N LEU A 212 -21.20 -6.23 -9.81
CA LEU A 212 -22.30 -6.80 -9.06
C LEU A 212 -23.53 -6.00 -9.48
N GLY A 213 -24.56 -6.65 -10.01
CA GLY A 213 -25.80 -6.01 -10.42
C GLY A 213 -26.55 -5.47 -9.20
N VAL A 214 -26.00 -4.46 -8.54
CA VAL A 214 -26.60 -3.82 -7.39
C VAL A 214 -27.62 -2.83 -7.94
N ARG A 215 -28.87 -3.31 -8.05
CA ARG A 215 -30.02 -2.43 -8.21
C ARG A 215 -30.15 -1.61 -6.92
N PHE A 216 -29.70 -0.37 -6.96
CA PHE A 216 -30.11 0.63 -5.98
C PHE A 216 -31.37 1.31 -6.50
N GLY A 217 -32.51 0.97 -5.91
CA GLY A 217 -33.77 1.68 -6.12
C GLY A 217 -34.84 1.18 -5.15
N PRO A 218 -35.72 2.04 -4.64
CA PRO A 218 -36.98 1.60 -4.08
C PRO A 218 -37.93 1.26 -5.23
N GLU A 219 -38.31 0.00 -5.39
CA GLU A 219 -39.39 -0.40 -6.29
C GLU A 219 -40.66 -0.64 -5.44
N GLY A 220 -41.64 0.27 -5.52
CA GLY A 220 -43.07 0.01 -5.24
C GLY A 220 -43.49 -0.10 -3.78
#